data_AF-A0A7J8X2B8-F1
#
_entry.id   AF-A0A7J8X2B8-F1
#
_cell.length_a   1.000
_cell.length_b   1.000
_cell.length_c   1.000
_cell.angle_alpha   90.00
_cell.angle_beta   90.00
_cell.angle_gamma   90.00
#
_symmetry.space_group_name_H-M   'P 1'
#
loop_
_entity.id
_entity.type
_entity.pdbx_description
1 polymer ?
#
loop_
_entity_poly.entity_id
_entity_poly.type
_entity_poly.pdbx_seq_one_letter_code
_entity_poly.pdbx_strand_id
1 'polypeptide(L)'
;VAISVKPLKVQNWILTELPGFITDILISLDDRFLYFANWLHGDIRQYNIDPRNLVLVSQVWVGGLIQKGSPLAAMTEDGKTWQSDVLEIQLSLDGKRLYVANSVFSTMD
;
A
#
# COMPACT_ATOMS: atom_id res chain seq x y z
N VAL A 1 -5.16 7.90 18.36
CA VAL A 1 -4.47 8.29 17.10
C VAL A 1 -5.04 7.44 15.98
N ALA A 2 -5.40 8.02 14.85
CA ALA A 2 -5.92 7.29 13.69
C ALA A 2 -4.86 7.30 12.58
N ILE A 3 -4.63 6.14 11.94
CA ILE A 3 -3.78 6.04 10.76
C ILE A 3 -4.55 6.65 9.57
N SER A 4 -3.94 7.63 8.90
CA SER A 4 -4.50 8.26 7.71
C SER A 4 -3.54 8.15 6.53
N VAL A 5 -4.06 7.69 5.39
CA VAL A 5 -3.33 7.58 4.14
C VAL A 5 -3.60 8.83 3.30
N LYS A 6 -2.55 9.62 3.05
CA LYS A 6 -2.66 10.79 2.18
C LYS A 6 -2.92 10.36 0.73
N PRO A 7 -3.89 10.98 0.02
CA PRO A 7 -4.07 10.76 -1.41
C PRO A 7 -2.80 11.10 -2.20
N LEU A 8 -2.58 10.40 -3.31
CA LEU A 8 -1.48 10.65 -4.23
C LEU A 8 -1.95 11.55 -5.37
N LYS A 9 -1.14 12.54 -5.75
CA LYS A 9 -1.37 13.29 -6.99
C LYS A 9 -1.00 12.39 -8.17
N VAL A 10 -1.89 12.29 -9.15
CA VAL A 10 -1.75 11.38 -10.29
C VAL A 10 -2.08 12.08 -11.61
N GLN A 11 -1.53 11.55 -12.70
CA GLN A 11 -1.91 11.92 -14.07
C GLN A 11 -2.66 10.77 -14.73
N ASN A 12 -3.49 11.12 -15.74
CA ASN A 12 -4.27 10.16 -16.54
C ASN A 12 -5.22 9.28 -15.70
N TRP A 13 -5.75 9.87 -14.63
CA TRP A 13 -6.83 9.32 -13.81
C TRP A 13 -8.07 10.21 -13.94
N ILE A 14 -9.25 9.67 -13.64
CA ILE A 14 -10.51 10.42 -13.72
C ILE A 14 -10.56 11.61 -12.74
N LEU A 15 -9.77 11.57 -11.67
CA LEU A 15 -9.58 12.64 -10.70
C LEU A 15 -8.10 13.09 -10.65
N THR A 16 -7.83 14.25 -10.06
CA THR A 16 -6.46 14.75 -9.84
C THR A 16 -5.72 14.03 -8.71
N GLU A 17 -6.47 13.35 -7.83
CA GLU A 17 -5.93 12.63 -6.68
C GLU A 17 -6.46 11.20 -6.66
N LEU A 18 -5.58 10.28 -6.27
CA LEU A 18 -5.89 8.87 -6.06
C LEU A 18 -5.98 8.60 -4.55
N PRO A 19 -7.16 8.28 -4.01
CA PRO A 19 -7.32 7.98 -2.59
C PRO A 19 -6.65 6.64 -2.24
N GLY A 20 -6.35 6.43 -0.96
CA GLY A 20 -5.97 5.10 -0.47
C GLY A 20 -7.20 4.18 -0.45
N PHE A 21 -7.00 2.91 -0.76
CA PHE A 21 -8.01 1.87 -0.70
C PHE A 21 -7.41 0.63 -0.03
N ILE A 22 -7.65 0.53 1.28
CA ILE A 22 -7.11 -0.55 2.11
C ILE A 22 -7.98 -1.78 1.93
N THR A 23 -7.40 -2.88 1.45
CA THR A 23 -8.11 -4.16 1.23
C THR A 23 -7.86 -5.14 2.36
N ASP A 24 -6.62 -5.21 2.82
CA ASP A 24 -6.17 -6.21 3.79
C ASP A 24 -5.48 -5.56 4.97
N ILE A 25 -5.75 -6.09 6.16
CA ILE A 25 -5.09 -5.72 7.41
C ILE A 25 -4.60 -7.00 8.07
N LEU A 26 -3.38 -6.97 8.56
CA LEU A 26 -2.74 -8.08 9.23
C LEU A 26 -1.95 -7.59 10.44
N ILE A 27 -2.06 -8.29 11.57
CA ILE A 27 -1.27 -8.00 12.77
C ILE A 27 -0.23 -9.11 12.93
N SER A 28 1.00 -8.74 13.29
CA SER A 28 2.05 -9.72 13.59
C SER A 28 1.68 -10.53 14.84
N LEU A 29 2.10 -11.79 14.90
CA LEU A 29 1.75 -12.67 16.03
C LEU A 29 2.35 -12.26 17.38
N ASP A 30 3.35 -11.39 17.36
CA ASP A 30 3.94 -10.79 18.56
C ASP A 30 3.26 -9.46 18.95
N ASP A 31 2.16 -9.07 18.29
CA ASP A 31 1.37 -7.85 18.52
C ASP A 31 2.17 -6.54 18.40
N ARG A 32 3.30 -6.56 17.70
CA ARG A 32 4.17 -5.37 17.56
C ARG A 32 3.93 -4.57 16.30
N PHE A 33 3.45 -5.21 15.23
CA PHE A 33 3.31 -4.57 13.93
C PHE A 33 1.95 -4.80 13.31
N LEU A 34 1.41 -3.75 12.71
CA LEU A 34 0.28 -3.83 11.79
C LEU A 34 0.77 -3.61 10.36
N TYR A 35 0.36 -4.51 9.49
CA TYR A 35 0.55 -4.41 8.05
C TYR A 35 -0.79 -4.13 7.39
N PHE A 36 -0.80 -3.32 6.35
CA PHE A 36 -1.96 -3.24 5.48
C PHE A 36 -1.53 -3.12 4.02
N ALA A 37 -2.37 -3.66 3.14
CA ALA A 37 -2.25 -3.52 1.69
C ALA A 37 -3.18 -2.40 1.21
N ASN A 38 -2.65 -1.49 0.41
CA ASN A 38 -3.37 -0.37 -0.16
C ASN A 38 -3.41 -0.53 -1.68
N TRP A 39 -4.52 -1.08 -2.16
CA TRP A 39 -4.62 -1.63 -3.50
C TRP A 39 -4.56 -0.57 -4.60
N LEU A 40 -5.25 0.57 -4.44
CA LEU A 40 -5.19 1.65 -5.44
C LEU A 40 -3.77 2.21 -5.59
N HIS A 41 -3.11 2.48 -4.46
CA HIS A 41 -1.76 3.05 -4.44
C HIS A 41 -0.69 2.05 -4.82
N GLY A 42 -0.92 0.76 -4.55
CA GLY A 42 0.08 -0.25 -4.80
C GLY A 42 1.14 -0.36 -3.74
N ASP A 43 0.82 -0.09 -2.47
CA ASP A 43 1.79 -0.14 -1.39
C ASP A 43 1.35 -0.97 -0.20
N ILE A 44 2.34 -1.57 0.45
CA ILE A 44 2.21 -2.20 1.75
C ILE A 44 2.88 -1.30 2.77
N ARG A 45 2.19 -1.06 3.88
CA ARG A 45 2.75 -0.30 4.99
C ARG A 45 2.86 -1.16 6.23
N GLN A 46 3.93 -0.95 6.97
CA GLN A 46 4.18 -1.53 8.29
C GLN A 46 4.17 -0.43 9.32
N TYR A 47 3.31 -0.54 10.31
CA TYR A 47 3.21 0.37 11.45
C TYR A 47 3.63 -0.33 12.73
N ASN A 48 4.41 0.34 13.58
CA ASN A 48 4.51 -0.04 14.98
C ASN A 48 3.18 0.32 15.66
N ILE A 49 2.59 -0.64 16.37
CA ILE A 49 1.30 -0.48 17.05
C ILE A 49 1.41 -0.39 18.57
N ASP A 50 2.61 -0.17 19.12
CA ASP A 50 2.77 0.26 20.51
C ASP A 50 1.88 1.49 20.77
N PRO A 51 0.92 1.44 21.72
CA PRO A 51 0.01 2.54 22.02
C PRO A 51 0.71 3.87 22.31
N ARG A 52 1.96 3.82 22.77
CA ARG A 52 2.77 5.01 23.09
C ARG A 52 3.50 5.59 21.88
N ASN A 53 3.67 4.81 20.81
CA ASN A 53 4.49 5.20 19.67
C ASN A 53 3.98 4.58 18.36
N LEU A 54 2.80 5.01 17.93
CA LEU A 54 2.23 4.60 16.65
C LEU A 54 2.96 5.34 15.52
N VAL A 55 3.81 4.61 14.78
CA VAL A 55 4.65 5.19 13.72
C VAL A 55 4.71 4.28 12.50
N LEU A 56 4.77 4.89 11.31
CA LEU A 56 5.11 4.19 10.07
C LEU A 56 6.58 3.78 10.13
N VAL A 57 6.84 2.47 10.10
CA VAL A 57 8.19 1.89 10.20
C VAL A 57 8.75 1.62 8.81
N SER A 58 7.92 1.10 7.91
CA SER A 58 8.33 0.72 6.57
C SER A 58 7.17 0.86 5.58
N GLN A 59 7.52 1.13 4.33
CA GLN A 59 6.61 1.19 3.21
C GLN A 59 7.31 0.60 1.99
N VAL A 60 6.64 -0.34 1.32
CA VAL A 60 7.14 -0.96 0.10
C VAL A 60 6.09 -0.80 -0.99
N TRP A 61 6.53 -0.34 -2.15
CA TRP A 61 5.69 -0.25 -3.33
C TRP A 61 5.77 -1.57 -4.09
N VAL A 62 4.58 -2.15 -4.27
CA VAL A 62 4.32 -3.37 -5.02
C VAL A 62 2.93 -3.18 -5.65
N GLY A 63 2.81 -2.41 -6.73
CA GLY A 63 1.69 -2.55 -7.66
C GLY A 63 0.65 -1.47 -7.73
N GLY A 64 -0.61 -1.90 -7.66
CA GLY A 64 -1.80 -1.07 -7.75
C GLY A 64 -2.05 -0.47 -9.14
N LEU A 65 -2.83 0.61 -9.19
CA LEU A 65 -3.12 1.31 -10.45
C LEU A 65 -1.89 2.04 -11.00
N ILE A 66 -0.94 2.36 -10.12
CA ILE A 66 0.31 3.02 -10.44
C ILE A 66 1.32 1.96 -10.88
N GLN A 67 0.96 1.13 -11.87
CA GLN A 67 1.80 0.01 -12.30
C GLN A 67 2.59 0.24 -13.57
N LYS A 68 3.71 -0.46 -13.75
CA LYS A 68 4.58 -0.24 -14.92
C LYS A 68 3.83 -0.52 -16.22
N GLY A 69 3.74 0.47 -17.09
CA GLY A 69 2.98 0.39 -18.34
C GLY A 69 1.49 0.74 -18.22
N SER A 70 1.02 1.07 -17.01
CA SER A 70 -0.28 1.72 -16.81
C SER A 70 -0.29 3.10 -17.47
N PRO A 71 -1.43 3.56 -18.02
CA PRO A 71 -1.57 4.97 -18.41
C PRO A 71 -1.50 5.90 -17.18
N LEU A 72 -1.83 5.39 -15.98
CA LEU A 72 -1.80 6.14 -14.73
C LEU A 72 -0.39 6.17 -14.13
N ALA A 73 0.04 7.35 -13.69
CA ALA A 73 1.30 7.51 -12.97
C ALA A 73 1.16 8.48 -11.80
N ALA A 74 1.84 8.17 -10.70
CA ALA A 74 1.91 9.03 -9.54
C ALA A 74 3.00 10.08 -9.71
N MET A 75 2.75 11.27 -9.18
CA MET A 75 3.64 12.42 -9.27
C MET A 75 4.34 12.68 -7.93
N THR A 76 5.65 12.93 -7.99
CA THR A 76 6.41 13.52 -6.88
C THR A 76 6.13 15.02 -6.77
N GLU A 77 6.54 15.64 -5.66
CA GLU A 77 6.43 17.10 -5.49
C GLU A 77 7.18 17.88 -6.58
N ASP A 78 8.28 17.32 -7.09
CA ASP A 78 9.07 17.87 -8.20
C ASP A 78 8.45 17.62 -9.59
N GLY A 79 7.27 16.99 -9.65
CA GLY A 79 6.53 16.73 -10.90
C GLY A 79 6.99 15.49 -11.68
N LYS A 80 7.91 14.68 -11.14
CA LYS A 80 8.37 13.44 -11.79
C LYS A 80 7.36 12.31 -11.59
N THR A 81 7.17 11.50 -12.63
CA THR A 81 6.26 10.35 -12.59
C THR A 81 6.95 9.03 -12.24
N TRP A 82 6.25 8.11 -11.59
CA TRP A 82 6.76 6.76 -11.23
C TRP A 82 5.63 5.69 -11.16
N GLN A 83 6.02 4.40 -11.19
CA GLN A 83 5.14 3.19 -11.25
C GLN A 83 5.74 1.95 -10.52
N SER A 84 4.93 0.91 -10.20
CA SER A 84 5.20 -0.27 -9.31
C SER A 84 4.49 -1.61 -9.74
N ASP A 85 4.65 -2.77 -9.05
CA ASP A 85 4.10 -4.11 -9.48
C ASP A 85 3.21 -4.91 -8.43
N VAL A 86 1.97 -5.33 -8.81
CA VAL A 86 0.69 -5.89 -8.20
C VAL A 86 0.53 -6.54 -6.73
N LEU A 87 -0.72 -6.66 -6.10
CA LEU A 87 -1.05 -6.92 -4.62
C LEU A 87 -2.22 -7.84 -4.03
N GLU A 88 -1.97 -8.46 -2.83
CA GLU A 88 -2.73 -9.07 -1.65
C GLU A 88 -1.66 -9.54 -0.60
N ILE A 89 -1.88 -9.73 0.73
CA ILE A 89 -0.78 -10.03 1.72
C ILE A 89 -0.98 -11.18 2.74
N GLN A 90 0.13 -11.89 3.07
CA GLN A 90 0.22 -12.87 4.18
C GLN A 90 1.61 -12.85 4.86
N LEU A 91 1.68 -12.96 6.19
CA LEU A 91 2.95 -12.99 6.96
C LEU A 91 3.31 -14.41 7.41
N SER A 92 4.61 -14.74 7.42
CA SER A 92 5.13 -15.97 8.00
C SER A 92 4.95 -16.01 9.52
N LEU A 93 4.86 -17.23 10.08
CA LEU A 93 4.70 -17.44 11.53
C LEU A 93 5.83 -16.79 12.35
N ASP A 94 7.05 -16.80 11.83
CA ASP A 94 8.21 -16.18 12.49
C ASP A 94 8.30 -14.65 12.29
N GLY A 95 7.35 -14.05 11.56
CA GLY A 95 7.29 -12.61 11.30
C GLY A 95 8.37 -12.07 10.36
N LYS A 96 9.18 -12.93 9.73
CA LYS A 96 10.35 -12.50 8.93
C LYS A 96 10.08 -12.34 7.44
N ARG A 97 8.96 -12.85 6.93
CA ARG A 97 8.65 -12.86 5.49
C ARG A 97 7.21 -12.46 5.27
N LEU A 98 7.00 -11.46 4.44
CA LEU A 98 5.70 -11.07 3.94
C LEU A 98 5.56 -11.57 2.50
N TYR A 99 4.58 -12.44 2.27
CA TYR A 99 4.19 -12.94 0.96
C TYR A 99 3.11 -12.04 0.39
N VAL A 100 3.21 -11.78 -0.91
CA VAL A 100 2.34 -10.82 -1.59
C VAL A 100 1.73 -11.53 -2.80
N ALA A 101 0.40 -11.63 -2.85
CA ALA A 101 -0.36 -12.04 -4.02
C ALA A 101 -0.80 -10.79 -4.79
N ASN A 102 -1.63 -10.90 -5.82
CA ASN A 102 -1.78 -9.80 -6.78
C ASN A 102 -3.17 -9.65 -7.41
N SER A 103 -4.17 -10.24 -6.78
CA SER A 103 -5.54 -10.28 -7.26
C SER A 103 -6.43 -10.02 -6.06
N VAL A 104 -7.41 -9.12 -6.20
CA VAL A 104 -8.39 -8.86 -5.13
C VAL A 104 -9.69 -9.58 -5.44
N PHE A 105 -10.20 -9.37 -6.64
CA PHE A 105 -11.41 -10.03 -7.11
C PHE A 105 -11.47 -9.92 -8.64
N SER A 106 -11.84 -10.99 -9.33
CA SER A 106 -11.77 -11.07 -10.80
C SER A 106 -12.48 -9.96 -11.59
N THR A 107 -13.49 -9.28 -11.01
CA THR A 107 -14.16 -8.14 -11.68
C THR A 107 -13.57 -6.78 -11.30
N MET A 108 -12.61 -6.77 -10.40
CA MET A 108 -11.88 -5.59 -9.92
C MET A 108 -10.41 -5.60 -10.35
N ASP A 109 -9.87 -6.76 -10.72
CA ASP A 109 -8.61 -6.88 -11.45
C ASP A 109 -8.75 -6.43 -12.92
#